data_AF-A0A523DLQ4-F1
#
_entry.id   AF-A0A523DLQ4-F1
#
_cell.length_a   1.000
_cell.length_b   1.000
_cell.length_c   1.000
_cell.angle_alpha   90.00
_cell.angle_beta   90.00
_cell.angle_gamma   90.00
#
_symmetry.space_group_name_H-M   'P 1'
#
loop_
_entity.id
_entity.type
_entity.pdbx_description
1 polymer ?
#
loop_
_entity_poly.entity_id
_entity_poly.type
_entity_poly.pdbx_seq_one_letter_code
_entity_poly.pdbx_strand_id
1 'polypeptide(L)'
;MKFWDAVWGRLPQRADSSKSAPSRNELIAKTRLDFSLFLGVFWYRDHVGLLPMLKKFPREFSALSEIFDFTEEFFACRGLDRTHLQRINFAIEELFTNMVKYNKQGQHPIRIALDAKDGTLEVRISDVDVEPFDPTASPEVDIGQSVEDRPIGKLGLHLIRRMVDGIEYQYENRTSTVILTKKLE
;
A
#
# COMPACT_ATOMS: atom_id res chain seq x y z
N MET A 1 34.41 -10.41 -16.61
CA MET A 1 34.59 -10.84 -15.22
C MET A 1 33.51 -10.14 -14.40
N LYS A 2 32.40 -10.84 -14.14
CA LYS A 2 31.15 -10.24 -13.66
C LYS A 2 30.98 -10.56 -12.17
N PHE A 3 30.51 -9.57 -11.43
CA PHE A 3 30.09 -9.51 -10.01
C PHE A 3 29.52 -10.80 -9.38
N TRP A 4 29.02 -11.73 -10.18
CA TRP A 4 28.40 -12.98 -9.79
C TRP A 4 29.35 -14.03 -9.19
N ASP A 5 30.63 -14.06 -9.58
CA ASP A 5 31.59 -15.04 -9.05
C ASP A 5 32.01 -14.75 -7.59
N ALA A 6 31.87 -13.48 -7.14
CA ALA A 6 32.22 -13.06 -5.79
C ALA A 6 31.15 -13.38 -4.74
N VAL A 7 29.89 -13.56 -5.17
CA VAL A 7 28.74 -13.74 -4.26
C VAL A 7 28.52 -15.21 -3.90
N TRP A 8 28.87 -16.15 -4.79
CA TRP A 8 28.55 -17.57 -4.62
C TRP A 8 29.75 -18.49 -4.37
N GLY A 9 30.94 -17.94 -4.15
CA GLY A 9 32.20 -18.69 -4.04
C GLY A 9 32.38 -19.56 -2.78
N ARG A 10 31.36 -19.82 -1.97
CA ARG A 10 31.44 -20.76 -0.83
C ARG A 10 30.06 -21.08 -0.24
N LEU A 11 29.38 -22.09 -0.76
CA LEU A 11 28.41 -22.86 0.02
C LEU A 11 28.88 -24.32 0.16
N PRO A 12 28.80 -24.91 1.35
CA PRO A 12 29.25 -26.29 1.58
C PRO A 12 28.33 -27.27 0.85
N GLN A 13 28.93 -28.27 0.22
CA GLN A 13 28.19 -29.39 -0.34
C GLN A 13 27.65 -30.29 0.78
N ARG A 14 26.42 -30.78 0.54
CA ARG A 14 25.61 -31.79 1.26
C ARG A 14 24.64 -31.24 2.30
N ALA A 15 23.37 -31.16 1.91
CA ALA A 15 22.23 -31.19 2.82
C ALA A 15 21.70 -32.64 2.91
N ASP A 16 21.60 -33.12 4.15
CA ASP A 16 21.03 -34.39 4.61
C ASP A 16 19.54 -34.52 4.24
N SER A 17 19.15 -35.66 3.66
CA SER A 17 17.82 -35.96 3.12
C SER A 17 16.79 -36.44 4.16
N SER A 18 17.03 -36.23 5.45
CA SER A 18 16.20 -36.77 6.54
C SER A 18 15.28 -35.77 7.28
N LYS A 19 15.13 -34.53 6.81
CA LYS A 19 14.21 -33.56 7.45
C LYS A 19 12.91 -33.41 6.66
N SER A 20 11.80 -33.84 7.24
CA SER A 20 10.45 -33.58 6.72
C SER A 20 10.21 -32.08 6.57
N ALA A 21 9.57 -31.67 5.47
CA ALA A 21 9.24 -30.28 5.20
C ALA A 21 8.41 -29.67 6.36
N PRO A 22 8.73 -28.45 6.82
CA PRO A 22 8.04 -27.83 7.94
C PRO A 22 6.59 -27.52 7.60
N SER A 23 5.72 -27.62 8.61
CA SER A 23 4.29 -27.35 8.45
C SER A 23 4.01 -25.86 8.17
N ARG A 24 2.87 -25.56 7.55
CA ARG A 24 2.43 -24.19 7.19
C ARG A 24 2.52 -23.21 8.37
N ASN A 25 2.28 -23.67 9.60
CA ASN A 25 2.33 -22.84 10.81
C ASN A 25 3.77 -22.60 11.31
N GLU A 26 4.71 -23.51 11.06
CA GLU A 26 6.13 -23.33 11.42
C GLU A 26 6.85 -22.36 10.47
N LEU A 27 6.41 -22.30 9.21
CA LEU A 27 6.86 -21.30 8.24
C LEU A 27 6.40 -19.89 8.63
N ILE A 28 5.17 -19.76 9.12
CA ILE A 28 4.62 -18.48 9.61
C ILE A 28 5.36 -17.99 10.86
N ALA A 29 5.75 -18.90 11.77
CA ALA A 29 6.45 -18.53 13.00
C ALA A 29 7.93 -18.14 12.79
N LYS A 30 8.58 -18.59 11.71
CA LYS A 30 9.99 -18.30 11.41
C LYS A 30 10.24 -17.02 10.59
N THR A 31 9.19 -16.34 10.15
CA THR A 31 9.29 -15.18 9.24
C THR A 31 9.13 -13.86 10.00
N ARG A 32 9.90 -13.68 11.06
CA ARG A 32 10.13 -12.39 11.72
C ARG A 32 11.58 -12.00 11.45
N LEU A 33 11.79 -10.76 11.01
CA LEU A 33 13.06 -10.08 10.68
C LEU A 33 13.37 -9.89 9.17
N ASP A 34 13.57 -8.61 8.84
CA ASP A 34 14.08 -7.95 7.62
C ASP A 34 13.17 -7.76 6.40
N PHE A 35 12.54 -6.57 6.38
CA PHE A 35 11.67 -5.99 5.33
C PHE A 35 12.37 -5.67 4.00
N SER A 36 13.71 -5.77 3.90
CA SER A 36 14.44 -5.52 2.65
C SER A 36 14.43 -6.71 1.68
N LEU A 37 14.09 -7.91 2.16
CA LEU A 37 14.01 -9.15 1.34
C LEU A 37 12.59 -9.50 0.87
N PHE A 38 11.56 -8.85 1.40
CA PHE A 38 10.16 -9.23 1.12
C PHE A 38 9.64 -8.80 -0.26
N LEU A 39 10.28 -7.82 -0.91
CA LEU A 39 9.97 -7.48 -2.30
C LEU A 39 10.43 -8.55 -3.32
N GLY A 40 11.33 -9.46 -2.93
CA GLY A 40 12.03 -10.33 -3.90
C GLY A 40 11.44 -11.72 -4.13
N VAL A 41 10.80 -12.35 -3.13
CA VAL A 41 10.63 -13.83 -3.16
C VAL A 41 9.17 -14.30 -3.25
N PHE A 42 8.17 -13.46 -2.92
CA PHE A 42 6.75 -13.81 -3.12
C PHE A 42 6.12 -13.21 -4.39
N TRP A 43 6.78 -12.24 -5.03
CA TRP A 43 6.28 -11.54 -6.22
C TRP A 43 6.85 -12.07 -7.56
N TYR A 44 7.59 -13.18 -7.55
CA TYR A 44 8.32 -13.67 -8.74
C TYR A 44 7.91 -15.09 -9.17
N ARG A 45 6.65 -15.47 -9.02
CA ARG A 45 6.21 -16.76 -9.53
C ARG A 45 4.81 -16.69 -10.13
N ASP A 46 4.61 -15.78 -11.10
CA ASP A 46 3.64 -15.87 -12.23
C ASP A 46 3.43 -14.53 -12.98
N HIS A 47 4.46 -13.79 -13.43
CA HIS A 47 4.26 -12.47 -14.05
C HIS A 47 4.83 -12.29 -15.46
N VAL A 48 3.91 -12.22 -16.43
CA VAL A 48 4.08 -11.58 -17.75
C VAL A 48 3.38 -10.19 -17.76
N GLY A 49 3.04 -9.64 -16.58
CA GLY A 49 2.35 -8.35 -16.42
C GLY A 49 3.28 -7.26 -15.89
N LEU A 50 3.00 -6.01 -16.25
CA LEU A 50 3.75 -4.81 -15.86
C LEU A 50 4.02 -4.76 -14.33
N LEU A 51 5.19 -4.27 -13.94
CA LEU A 51 5.58 -4.12 -12.53
C LEU A 51 4.70 -3.08 -11.81
N PRO A 52 4.48 -3.22 -10.49
CA PRO A 52 3.81 -2.19 -9.69
C PRO A 52 4.58 -0.86 -9.76
N MET A 53 3.86 0.26 -9.67
CA MET A 53 4.45 1.60 -9.60
C MET A 53 4.53 2.03 -8.14
N LEU A 54 5.65 2.62 -7.72
CA LEU A 54 5.84 3.14 -6.36
C LEU A 54 6.55 4.49 -6.42
N LYS A 55 6.03 5.48 -5.70
CA LYS A 55 6.64 6.81 -5.59
C LYS A 55 6.54 7.35 -4.16
N LYS A 56 7.48 8.24 -3.81
CA LYS A 56 7.55 8.95 -2.53
C LYS A 56 7.15 10.39 -2.75
N PHE A 57 6.31 10.93 -1.88
CA PHE A 57 5.78 12.29 -1.96
C PHE A 57 6.09 13.07 -0.68
N PRO A 58 6.49 14.35 -0.80
CA PRO A 58 6.73 15.19 0.38
C PRO A 58 5.43 15.41 1.16
N ARG A 59 5.52 15.62 2.47
CA ARG A 59 4.36 15.77 3.38
C ARG A 59 3.72 17.17 3.29
N GLU A 60 3.26 17.55 2.11
CA GLU A 60 2.70 18.86 1.84
C GLU A 60 1.55 18.78 0.84
N PHE A 61 0.59 19.69 0.96
CA PHE A 61 -0.60 19.67 0.10
C PHE A 61 -0.28 19.92 -1.38
N SER A 62 0.82 20.63 -1.68
CA SER A 62 1.32 20.83 -3.05
C SER A 62 1.67 19.52 -3.76
N ALA A 63 1.97 18.45 -3.01
CA ALA A 63 2.27 17.13 -3.58
C ALA A 63 1.06 16.47 -4.28
N LEU A 64 -0.17 16.92 -4.00
CA LEU A 64 -1.39 16.33 -4.58
C LEU A 64 -1.39 16.38 -6.11
N SER A 65 -0.87 17.46 -6.72
CA SER A 65 -0.77 17.55 -8.18
C SER A 65 0.11 16.42 -8.74
N GLU A 66 1.27 16.20 -8.12
CA GLU A 66 2.22 15.15 -8.54
C GLU A 66 1.67 13.74 -8.28
N ILE A 67 0.86 13.57 -7.23
CA ILE A 67 0.17 12.32 -6.93
C ILE A 67 -0.87 12.01 -8.02
N PHE A 68 -1.64 13.01 -8.45
CA PHE A 68 -2.64 12.83 -9.51
C PHE A 68 -1.99 12.50 -10.85
N ASP A 69 -0.88 13.16 -11.20
CA ASP A 69 -0.09 12.82 -12.39
C ASP A 69 0.43 11.36 -12.32
N PHE A 70 0.91 10.94 -11.15
CA PHE A 70 1.38 9.56 -10.92
C PHE A 70 0.26 8.52 -11.09
N THR A 71 -0.95 8.80 -10.60
CA THR A 71 -2.10 7.93 -10.80
C THR A 71 -2.58 7.90 -12.26
N GLU A 72 -2.56 9.06 -12.94
CA GLU A 72 -2.93 9.18 -14.35
C GLU A 72 -1.96 8.36 -15.23
N GLU A 73 -0.65 8.49 -14.98
CA GLU A 73 0.38 7.69 -15.64
C GLU A 73 0.14 6.19 -15.45
N PHE A 74 -0.11 5.75 -14.21
CA PHE A 74 -0.40 4.35 -13.92
C PHE A 74 -1.62 3.84 -14.69
N PHE A 75 -2.73 4.59 -14.70
CA PHE A 75 -3.94 4.23 -15.43
C PHE A 75 -3.70 4.15 -16.94
N ALA A 76 -2.97 5.13 -17.51
CA ALA A 76 -2.63 5.15 -18.92
C ALA A 76 -1.72 3.97 -19.31
N CYS A 77 -0.68 3.68 -18.54
CA CYS A 77 0.24 2.57 -18.79
C CYS A 77 -0.43 1.20 -18.70
N ARG A 78 -1.47 1.07 -17.87
CA ARG A 78 -2.22 -0.17 -17.66
C ARG A 78 -3.50 -0.29 -18.50
N GLY A 79 -3.87 0.76 -19.24
CA GLY A 79 -5.09 0.79 -20.06
C GLY A 79 -6.38 0.68 -19.23
N LEU A 80 -6.39 1.23 -18.01
CA LEU A 80 -7.52 1.11 -17.09
C LEU A 80 -8.62 2.14 -17.40
N ASP A 81 -9.87 1.79 -17.09
CA ASP A 81 -10.99 2.71 -17.25
C ASP A 81 -10.86 3.91 -16.29
N ARG A 82 -10.90 5.11 -16.87
CA ARG A 82 -10.85 6.40 -16.15
C ARG A 82 -12.01 6.59 -15.19
N THR A 83 -13.12 5.84 -15.31
CA THR A 83 -14.21 5.90 -14.32
C THR A 83 -13.75 5.50 -12.91
N HIS A 84 -12.74 4.63 -12.78
CA HIS A 84 -12.15 4.29 -11.48
C HIS A 84 -11.15 5.35 -11.00
N LEU A 85 -10.47 6.06 -11.91
CA LEU A 85 -9.43 7.04 -11.57
C LEU A 85 -9.92 8.11 -10.59
N GLN A 86 -11.09 8.70 -10.85
CA GLN A 86 -11.63 9.76 -9.97
C GLN A 86 -11.87 9.27 -8.54
N ARG A 87 -12.36 8.03 -8.39
CA ARG A 87 -12.60 7.42 -7.07
C ARG A 87 -11.29 7.15 -6.34
N ILE A 88 -10.28 6.69 -7.07
CA ILE A 88 -8.95 6.43 -6.53
C ILE A 88 -8.25 7.72 -6.13
N ASN A 89 -8.32 8.77 -6.96
CA ASN A 89 -7.76 10.08 -6.65
C ASN A 89 -8.39 10.68 -5.39
N PHE A 90 -9.72 10.61 -5.27
CA PHE A 90 -10.42 11.05 -4.07
C PHE A 90 -9.95 10.28 -2.83
N ALA A 91 -9.86 8.95 -2.91
CA ALA A 91 -9.44 8.15 -1.77
C ALA A 91 -7.98 8.42 -1.36
N ILE A 92 -7.09 8.59 -2.34
CA ILE A 92 -5.71 8.97 -2.09
C ILE A 92 -5.62 10.36 -1.47
N GLU A 93 -6.34 11.35 -2.00
CA GLU A 93 -6.36 12.72 -1.49
C GLU A 93 -6.81 12.76 -0.02
N GLU A 94 -7.92 12.10 0.30
CA GLU A 94 -8.43 12.05 1.67
C GLU A 94 -7.43 11.40 2.63
N LEU A 95 -6.86 10.24 2.27
CA LEU A 95 -5.89 9.55 3.12
C LEU A 95 -4.58 10.34 3.26
N PHE A 96 -4.06 10.86 2.15
CA PHE A 96 -2.82 11.62 2.12
C PHE A 96 -2.95 12.93 2.92
N THR A 97 -4.03 13.69 2.70
CA THR A 97 -4.26 14.94 3.43
C THR A 97 -4.44 14.69 4.92
N ASN A 98 -5.06 13.58 5.33
CA ASN A 98 -5.13 13.18 6.73
C ASN A 98 -3.73 12.90 7.30
N MET A 99 -2.89 12.13 6.61
CA MET A 99 -1.50 11.87 7.04
C MET A 99 -0.69 13.17 7.20
N VAL A 100 -0.84 14.12 6.27
CA VAL A 100 -0.20 15.44 6.35
C VAL A 100 -0.76 16.28 7.51
N LYS A 101 -2.09 16.32 7.69
CA LYS A 101 -2.74 17.12 8.74
C LYS A 101 -2.37 16.66 10.14
N TYR A 102 -2.36 15.34 10.38
CA TYR A 102 -2.13 14.76 11.69
C TYR A 102 -0.65 14.56 12.04
N ASN A 103 0.25 14.55 11.05
CA ASN A 103 1.69 14.49 11.30
C ASN A 103 2.49 15.49 10.44
N LYS A 104 2.26 16.79 10.69
CA LYS A 104 2.95 17.89 10.00
C LYS A 104 4.46 17.96 10.28
N GLN A 105 4.91 17.43 11.42
CA GLN A 105 6.32 17.46 11.83
C GLN A 105 7.09 16.18 11.42
N GLY A 106 6.43 15.26 10.71
CA GLY A 106 7.06 14.04 10.22
C GLY A 106 8.19 14.35 9.23
N GLN A 107 9.34 13.71 9.41
CA GLN A 107 10.54 13.98 8.61
C GLN A 107 10.64 13.14 7.33
N HIS A 108 9.74 12.18 7.14
CA HIS A 108 9.82 11.23 6.04
C HIS A 108 8.71 11.44 5.00
N PRO A 109 8.98 11.22 3.71
CA PRO A 109 7.94 11.29 2.68
C PRO A 109 6.93 10.14 2.83
N ILE A 110 5.70 10.38 2.39
CA ILE A 110 4.64 9.37 2.31
C ILE A 110 4.85 8.56 1.02
N ARG A 111 4.66 7.24 1.08
CA ARG A 111 4.80 6.34 -0.07
C ARG A 111 3.44 5.97 -0.60
N ILE A 112 3.29 6.00 -1.92
CA ILE A 112 2.12 5.47 -2.62
C ILE A 112 2.59 4.42 -3.62
N ALA A 113 1.99 3.24 -3.54
CA ALA A 113 2.19 2.17 -4.51
C ALA A 113 0.85 1.79 -5.16
N LEU A 114 0.90 1.55 -6.46
CA LEU A 114 -0.23 1.17 -7.30
C LEU A 114 0.11 -0.14 -8.00
N ASP A 115 -0.81 -1.11 -7.92
CA ASP A 115 -0.74 -2.32 -8.72
C ASP A 115 -2.11 -2.71 -9.25
N ALA A 116 -2.14 -3.35 -10.41
CA ALA A 116 -3.36 -3.85 -11.01
C ALA A 116 -3.12 -5.26 -11.55
N LYS A 117 -3.86 -6.23 -10.99
CA LYS A 117 -3.75 -7.64 -11.34
C LYS A 117 -5.12 -8.30 -11.28
N ASP A 118 -5.40 -9.20 -12.20
CA ASP A 118 -6.59 -10.06 -12.18
C ASP A 118 -7.90 -9.25 -12.00
N GLY A 119 -8.02 -8.12 -12.71
CA GLY A 119 -9.19 -7.24 -12.64
C GLY A 119 -9.33 -6.44 -11.33
N THR A 120 -8.29 -6.40 -10.50
CA THR A 120 -8.29 -5.66 -9.23
C THR A 120 -7.15 -4.66 -9.20
N LEU A 121 -7.48 -3.41 -8.89
CA LEU A 121 -6.55 -2.34 -8.54
C LEU A 121 -6.32 -2.34 -7.03
N GLU A 122 -5.07 -2.29 -6.63
CA GLU A 122 -4.62 -2.15 -5.25
C GLU A 122 -3.81 -0.86 -5.09
N VAL A 123 -4.16 -0.07 -4.07
CA VAL A 123 -3.46 1.15 -3.69
C VAL A 123 -2.93 0.97 -2.28
N ARG A 124 -1.61 1.13 -2.09
CA ARG A 124 -0.99 1.16 -0.76
C ARG A 124 -0.48 2.55 -0.46
N ILE A 125 -0.89 3.12 0.67
CA ILE A 125 -0.38 4.39 1.18
C ILE A 125 0.32 4.12 2.50
N SER A 126 1.63 4.35 2.55
CA SER A 126 2.46 4.04 3.72
C SER A 126 3.15 5.27 4.27
N ASP A 127 3.15 5.36 5.59
CA ASP A 127 3.71 6.43 6.38
C ASP A 127 4.61 5.87 7.47
N VAL A 128 5.86 6.33 7.52
CA VAL A 128 6.90 5.78 8.40
C VAL A 128 7.21 6.70 9.56
N ASP A 129 7.62 6.10 10.68
CA ASP A 129 7.91 6.76 11.95
C ASP A 129 6.70 7.52 12.51
N VAL A 130 5.53 6.88 12.47
CA VAL A 130 4.27 7.45 12.95
C VAL A 130 3.62 6.58 14.02
N GLU A 131 2.80 7.21 14.86
CA GLU A 131 1.91 6.49 15.75
C GLU A 131 0.76 5.84 14.96
N PRO A 132 0.23 4.70 15.42
CA PRO A 132 -0.82 4.00 14.72
C PRO A 132 -2.09 4.85 14.62
N PHE A 133 -2.69 4.87 13.43
CA PHE A 133 -3.98 5.48 13.15
C PHE A 133 -4.73 4.56 12.20
N ASP A 134 -5.74 3.86 12.71
CA ASP A 134 -6.54 2.92 11.93
C ASP A 134 -7.77 3.63 11.32
N PRO A 135 -7.77 3.92 10.00
CA PRO A 135 -8.93 4.52 9.34
C PRO A 135 -10.12 3.56 9.23
N THR A 136 -9.93 2.25 9.42
CA THR A 136 -11.01 1.24 9.40
C THR A 136 -11.82 1.24 10.71
N ALA A 137 -11.21 1.67 11.82
CA ALA A 137 -11.86 1.77 13.12
C ALA A 137 -12.80 3.00 13.26
N SER A 138 -12.80 3.93 12.29
CA SER A 138 -13.69 5.09 12.33
C SER A 138 -15.16 4.65 12.23
N PRO A 139 -16.07 5.11 13.12
CA PRO A 139 -17.48 4.74 13.06
C PRO A 139 -18.14 5.27 11.79
N GLU A 140 -19.11 4.53 11.26
CA GLU A 140 -19.94 5.04 10.15
C GLU A 140 -20.62 6.35 10.57
N VAL A 141 -20.60 7.33 9.66
CA VAL A 141 -21.26 8.60 9.91
C VAL A 141 -22.71 8.48 9.48
N ASP A 142 -23.64 8.80 10.39
CA ASP A 142 -25.04 8.99 10.05
C ASP A 142 -25.19 10.25 9.19
N ILE A 143 -25.29 10.03 7.88
CA ILE A 143 -25.46 11.08 6.86
C ILE A 143 -26.85 11.73 6.89
N GLY A 144 -27.77 11.29 7.76
CA GLY A 144 -29.07 11.92 7.99
C GLY A 144 -29.01 13.21 8.82
N GLN A 145 -27.88 13.50 9.48
CA GLN A 145 -27.71 14.71 10.29
C GLN A 145 -27.44 15.94 9.41
N SER A 146 -27.86 17.12 9.90
CA SER A 146 -27.62 18.42 9.24
C SER A 146 -26.13 18.60 8.93
N VAL A 147 -25.80 19.35 7.88
CA VAL A 147 -24.39 19.62 7.53
C VAL A 147 -23.66 20.36 8.66
N GLU A 148 -24.39 21.15 9.44
CA GLU A 148 -23.86 21.96 10.55
C GLU A 148 -23.49 21.13 11.80
N ASP A 149 -24.15 19.98 12.03
CA ASP A 149 -23.94 19.13 13.22
C ASP A 149 -22.92 17.99 12.98
N ARG A 150 -22.40 17.84 11.77
CA ARG A 150 -21.48 16.74 11.42
C ARG A 150 -20.08 16.98 12.00
N PRO A 151 -19.45 15.95 12.60
CA PRO A 151 -18.03 16.02 12.93
C PRO A 151 -17.20 16.25 11.66
N ILE A 152 -16.60 17.44 11.55
CA ILE A 152 -15.66 17.82 10.49
C ILE A 152 -14.55 16.74 10.43
N GLY A 153 -14.36 16.11 9.26
CA GLY A 153 -13.29 15.14 9.01
C GLY A 153 -13.69 13.66 8.95
N LYS A 154 -14.90 13.26 9.36
CA LYS A 154 -15.32 11.84 9.29
C LYS A 154 -16.01 11.44 7.97
N LEU A 155 -16.44 12.42 7.18
CA LEU A 155 -17.17 12.17 5.93
C LEU A 155 -16.27 11.58 4.82
N GLY A 156 -15.01 12.00 4.73
CA GLY A 156 -14.07 11.51 3.71
C GLY A 156 -13.85 10.00 3.80
N LEU A 157 -13.45 9.50 4.97
CA LEU A 157 -13.27 8.06 5.20
C LEU A 157 -14.56 7.25 4.98
N HIS A 158 -15.72 7.81 5.36
CA HIS A 158 -17.02 7.19 5.10
C HIS A 158 -17.30 7.07 3.60
N LEU A 159 -16.99 8.10 2.81
CA LEU A 159 -17.15 8.09 1.37
C LEU A 159 -16.19 7.11 0.69
N ILE A 160 -14.93 7.02 1.15
CA ILE A 160 -13.95 6.05 0.63
C ILE A 160 -14.50 4.63 0.71
N ARG A 161 -15.06 4.23 1.87
CA ARG A 161 -15.63 2.89 2.08
C ARG A 161 -16.77 2.54 1.11
N ARG A 162 -17.46 3.55 0.55
CA ARG A 162 -18.51 3.35 -0.45
C ARG A 162 -17.97 3.32 -1.89
N MET A 163 -16.74 3.77 -2.10
CA MET A 163 -16.11 3.86 -3.43
C MET A 163 -15.22 2.66 -3.75
N VAL A 164 -14.60 2.06 -2.72
CA VAL A 164 -13.69 0.92 -2.85
C VAL A 164 -14.37 -0.38 -2.39
N ASP A 165 -13.83 -1.51 -2.83
CA ASP A 165 -14.36 -2.85 -2.50
C ASP A 165 -13.73 -3.41 -1.23
N GLY A 166 -12.57 -2.90 -0.83
CA GLY A 166 -11.93 -3.24 0.44
C GLY A 166 -11.01 -2.13 0.95
N ILE A 167 -10.91 -2.06 2.27
CA ILE A 167 -9.95 -1.22 3.00
C ILE A 167 -9.32 -2.05 4.12
N GLU A 168 -7.99 -2.11 4.15
CA GLU A 168 -7.23 -2.78 5.19
C GLU A 168 -6.26 -1.81 5.83
N TYR A 169 -5.97 -2.05 7.10
CA TYR A 169 -4.97 -1.31 7.86
C TYR A 169 -3.91 -2.26 8.41
N GLN A 170 -2.65 -1.87 8.23
CA GLN A 170 -1.49 -2.60 8.76
C GLN A 170 -0.59 -1.61 9.49
N TYR A 171 -0.14 -2.00 10.68
CA TYR A 171 0.84 -1.25 11.45
C TYR A 171 1.98 -2.17 11.91
N GLU A 172 3.19 -1.92 11.40
CA GLU A 172 4.38 -2.70 11.75
C GLU A 172 5.62 -1.82 11.70
N ASN A 173 6.57 -2.00 12.61
CA ASN A 173 7.87 -1.30 12.60
C ASN A 173 7.72 0.23 12.46
N ARG A 174 6.80 0.83 13.23
CA ARG A 174 6.44 2.26 13.18
C ARG A 174 5.97 2.75 11.80
N THR A 175 5.47 1.84 10.98
CA THR A 175 4.96 2.13 9.65
C THR A 175 3.48 1.83 9.59
N SER A 176 2.70 2.87 9.32
CA SER A 176 1.26 2.82 9.08
C SER A 176 1.04 2.60 7.58
N THR A 177 0.29 1.56 7.20
CA THR A 177 -0.07 1.29 5.80
C THR A 177 -1.57 1.10 5.66
N VAL A 178 -2.18 1.88 4.78
CA VAL A 178 -3.57 1.72 4.35
C VAL A 178 -3.57 1.07 2.97
N ILE A 179 -4.34 0.00 2.82
CA ILE A 179 -4.46 -0.74 1.56
C ILE A 179 -5.91 -0.61 1.09
N LEU A 180 -6.10 -0.10 -0.11
CA LEU A 180 -7.40 -0.02 -0.77
C LEU A 180 -7.44 -1.02 -1.92
N THR A 181 -8.54 -1.74 -2.05
CA THR A 181 -8.79 -2.64 -3.19
C THR A 181 -10.02 -2.19 -3.95
N LYS A 182 -9.91 -2.14 -5.27
CA LYS A 182 -10.98 -1.77 -6.20
C LYS A 182 -11.06 -2.76 -7.34
N LYS A 183 -12.22 -3.37 -7.52
CA LYS A 183 -12.54 -4.20 -8.68
C LYS A 183 -12.75 -3.30 -9.90
N LEU A 184 -12.19 -3.71 -11.03
CA LEU A 184 -12.16 -3.00 -12.31
C LEU A 184 -13.21 -3.53 -13.31
N GLU A 185 -14.19 -4.29 -12.81
CA GLU A 185 -15.30 -4.90 -13.56
C GLU A 185 -16.51 -3.96 -13.69
#